data_AF-C1ABG7-F1
#
_entry.id   AF-C1ABG7-F1
#
_cell.length_a   1.000
_cell.length_b   1.000
_cell.length_c   1.000
_cell.angle_alpha   90.00
_cell.angle_beta   90.00
_cell.angle_gamma   90.00
#
_symmetry.space_group_name_H-M   'P 1'
#
loop_
_entity.id
_entity.type
_entity.pdbx_description
1 polymer ?
#
loop_
_entity_poly.entity_id
_entity_poly.type
_entity_poly.pdbx_seq_one_letter_code
_entity_poly.pdbx_strand_id
1 'polypeptide(L)'
;MLHSIARRAAAVTLVTLVLPMAALQAQDKQPPAKAAPAMDHNKMDHGAMHGAKADAWKELDAYHMLMMATWHPAKQNNDMAPIRAKVGEMVAAAKVVAASKAPASCQKPELAKAQAGLTAETEKVATLVSKKASDADLKTALSTLHDKFEVLEEGCNTGMKH
;
A
#
# COMPACT_ATOMS: atom_id res chain seq x y z
N MET A 1 -55.89 -15.86 13.06
CA MET A 1 -56.20 -15.33 14.41
C MET A 1 -55.30 -16.09 15.38
N LEU A 2 -54.55 -15.54 16.32
CA LEU A 2 -54.40 -14.19 16.86
C LEU A 2 -53.02 -14.15 17.53
N HIS A 3 -52.27 -13.06 17.34
CA HIS A 3 -51.03 -12.75 18.04
C HIS A 3 -51.34 -12.30 19.48
N SER A 4 -50.51 -12.67 20.47
CA SER A 4 -50.14 -11.77 21.59
C SER A 4 -49.07 -12.39 22.50
N ILE A 5 -47.85 -11.86 22.51
CA ILE A 5 -47.26 -10.96 23.52
C ILE A 5 -46.96 -11.62 24.87
N ALA A 6 -45.66 -11.75 25.16
CA ALA A 6 -45.15 -11.55 26.51
C ALA A 6 -43.84 -10.74 26.44
N ARG A 7 -43.95 -9.45 26.74
CA ARG A 7 -42.82 -8.58 27.08
C ARG A 7 -42.34 -8.95 28.48
N ARG A 8 -41.03 -9.10 28.67
CA ARG A 8 -40.41 -8.86 29.97
C ARG A 8 -39.17 -8.00 29.79
N ALA A 9 -39.26 -6.80 30.35
CA ALA A 9 -38.17 -5.88 30.60
C ALA A 9 -37.52 -6.22 31.95
N ALA A 10 -36.19 -6.07 32.03
CA ALA A 10 -35.37 -5.83 33.21
C ALA A 10 -33.89 -6.00 32.77
N ALA A 11 -32.90 -5.23 33.19
CA ALA A 11 -32.82 -4.01 33.98
C ALA A 11 -31.46 -3.38 33.64
N VAL A 12 -31.42 -2.05 33.62
CA VAL A 12 -30.18 -1.27 33.58
C VAL A 12 -29.50 -1.40 34.93
N THR A 13 -28.26 -1.88 34.96
CA THR A 13 -27.39 -1.73 36.13
C THR A 13 -26.16 -0.95 35.69
N LEU A 14 -26.25 0.36 35.84
CA LEU A 14 -25.12 1.28 35.77
C LEU A 14 -24.32 1.11 37.07
N VAL A 15 -23.18 0.43 37.01
CA VAL A 15 -22.21 0.42 38.12
C VAL A 15 -21.18 1.50 37.83
N THR A 16 -21.39 2.68 38.40
CA THR A 16 -20.37 3.73 38.50
C THR A 16 -19.44 3.39 39.66
N LEU A 17 -18.32 2.73 39.36
CA LEU A 17 -17.22 2.56 40.31
C LEU A 17 -16.26 3.75 40.17
N VAL A 18 -16.40 4.73 41.06
CA VAL A 18 -15.40 5.78 41.28
C VAL A 18 -14.37 5.22 42.26
N LEU A 19 -13.12 5.10 41.81
CA LEU A 19 -11.97 4.82 42.67
C LEU A 19 -10.97 5.99 42.59
N PRO A 20 -10.34 6.35 43.73
CA PRO A 20 -9.56 7.56 43.86
C PRO A 20 -8.18 7.45 43.21
N MET A 21 -7.73 8.57 42.65
CA MET A 21 -6.36 8.80 42.21
C MET A 21 -5.44 8.99 43.43
N ALA A 22 -4.35 8.23 43.48
CA ALA A 22 -3.10 8.63 44.13
C ALA A 22 -1.93 7.93 43.44
N ALA A 23 -0.89 8.70 43.22
CA ALA A 23 0.19 8.45 42.29
C ALA A 23 1.10 7.27 42.68
N LEU A 24 1.54 6.50 41.67
CA LEU A 24 2.88 5.93 41.69
C LEU A 24 3.56 6.24 40.36
N GLN A 25 4.66 6.96 40.52
CA GLN A 25 5.57 7.44 39.50
C GLN A 25 6.47 6.28 39.04
N ALA A 26 6.56 6.08 37.74
CA ALA A 26 7.77 5.66 37.02
C ALA A 26 7.40 5.46 35.55
N GLN A 27 7.27 6.56 34.81
CA GLN A 27 7.35 6.52 33.36
C GLN A 27 8.64 7.20 32.96
N ASP A 28 9.53 6.36 32.44
CA ASP A 28 10.74 6.73 31.76
C ASP A 28 10.51 7.94 30.86
N LYS A 29 11.45 8.87 30.97
CA LYS A 29 11.54 10.07 30.15
C LYS A 29 11.70 9.64 28.70
N GLN A 30 10.59 9.53 27.97
CA GLN A 30 10.60 9.56 26.51
C GLN A 30 11.13 10.94 26.11
N PRO A 31 12.28 11.02 25.41
CA PRO A 31 12.76 12.29 24.89
C PRO A 31 11.71 12.85 23.93
N PRO A 32 11.56 14.19 23.84
CA PRO A 32 10.58 14.79 22.93
C PRO A 32 10.85 14.25 21.52
N ALA A 33 9.79 13.75 20.90
CA ALA A 33 9.78 13.43 19.48
C ALA A 33 10.35 14.66 18.76
N LYS A 34 11.57 14.54 18.24
CA LYS A 34 12.04 15.48 17.23
C LYS A 34 11.02 15.38 16.11
N ALA A 35 10.31 16.47 15.86
CA ALA A 35 9.57 16.65 14.63
C ALA A 35 10.48 16.14 13.52
N ALA A 36 10.03 15.09 12.82
CA ALA A 36 10.68 14.70 11.58
C ALA A 36 10.80 15.99 10.76
N PRO A 37 11.99 16.37 10.28
CA PRO A 37 12.08 17.52 9.40
C PRO A 37 11.11 17.22 8.26
N ALA A 38 10.24 18.19 7.96
CA ALA A 38 9.47 18.17 6.73
C ALA A 38 10.49 17.88 5.63
N MET A 39 10.45 16.68 5.06
CA MET A 39 11.30 16.36 3.92
C MET A 39 10.75 17.21 2.79
N ASP A 40 11.44 18.34 2.60
CA ASP A 40 11.38 19.14 1.41
C ASP A 40 11.71 18.20 0.24
N HIS A 41 10.69 17.77 -0.49
CA HIS A 41 10.86 16.89 -1.65
C HIS A 41 11.55 17.60 -2.82
N ASN A 42 12.11 18.79 -2.61
CA ASN A 42 12.77 19.57 -3.63
C ASN A 42 14.30 19.44 -3.62
N LYS A 43 14.88 18.57 -2.78
CA LYS A 43 16.33 18.35 -2.79
C LYS A 43 16.77 16.95 -2.35
N MET A 44 16.26 15.93 -3.02
CA MET A 44 17.03 14.69 -3.19
C MET A 44 17.56 14.68 -4.61
N ASP A 45 18.80 15.16 -4.77
CA ASP A 45 19.61 14.87 -5.95
C ASP A 45 19.80 13.35 -5.96
N HIS A 46 18.94 12.64 -6.70
CA HIS A 46 19.10 11.22 -6.99
C HIS A 46 20.21 11.09 -8.04
N GLY A 47 21.41 11.50 -7.61
CA GLY A 47 22.62 11.55 -8.39
C GLY A 47 23.00 10.16 -8.88
N ALA A 48 22.76 9.98 -10.17
CA ALA A 48 23.50 9.13 -11.10
C ALA A 48 23.79 7.69 -10.64
N MET A 49 23.06 6.74 -11.23
CA MET A 49 23.63 5.70 -12.10
C MET A 49 22.50 4.74 -12.52
N HIS A 50 21.77 5.04 -13.60
CA HIS A 50 21.20 4.03 -14.52
C HIS A 50 20.92 4.73 -15.85
N GLY A 51 21.16 4.00 -16.96
CA GLY A 51 21.45 4.53 -18.29
C GLY A 51 20.41 5.48 -18.90
N ALA A 52 20.89 6.22 -19.92
CA ALA A 52 20.18 7.17 -20.78
C ALA A 52 18.66 7.22 -20.57
N LYS A 53 18.21 8.31 -19.95
CA LYS A 53 16.82 8.56 -19.56
C LYS A 53 15.90 8.38 -20.76
N ALA A 54 15.15 7.27 -20.78
CA ALA A 54 13.79 7.34 -21.29
C ALA A 54 13.10 8.50 -20.56
N ASP A 55 12.32 9.32 -21.27
CA ASP A 55 11.55 10.41 -20.67
C ASP A 55 10.93 9.92 -19.34
N ALA A 56 11.29 10.53 -18.21
CA ALA A 56 11.03 9.95 -16.89
C ALA A 56 9.53 9.83 -16.62
N TRP A 57 9.04 8.62 -16.32
CA TRP A 57 7.65 8.35 -16.00
C TRP A 57 7.42 8.37 -14.48
N LYS A 58 7.34 9.57 -13.91
CA LYS A 58 7.31 9.78 -12.44
C LYS A 58 6.20 9.01 -11.73
N GLU A 59 5.04 8.87 -12.35
CA GLU A 59 3.91 8.12 -11.79
C GLU A 59 4.24 6.62 -11.69
N LEU A 60 4.90 6.06 -12.70
CA LEU A 60 5.36 4.68 -12.67
C LEU A 60 6.46 4.51 -11.61
N ASP A 61 7.36 5.47 -11.48
CA ASP A 61 8.40 5.45 -10.44
C ASP A 61 7.81 5.47 -9.03
N ALA A 62 6.79 6.30 -8.79
CA ALA A 62 6.09 6.35 -7.50
C ALA A 62 5.40 5.01 -7.18
N TYR A 63 4.82 4.37 -8.21
CA TYR A 63 4.24 3.03 -8.06
C TYR A 63 5.33 1.97 -7.79
N HIS A 64 6.48 2.04 -8.47
CA HIS A 64 7.62 1.16 -8.23
C HIS A 64 8.05 1.21 -6.76
N MET A 65 8.21 2.41 -6.18
CA MET A 65 8.61 2.54 -4.77
C MET A 65 7.66 1.80 -3.81
N LEU A 66 6.36 1.81 -4.09
CA LEU A 66 5.37 1.03 -3.34
C LEU A 66 5.47 -0.47 -3.63
N MET A 67 5.73 -0.86 -4.89
CA MET A 67 5.96 -2.24 -5.27
C MET A 67 7.17 -2.82 -4.53
N MET A 68 8.32 -2.16 -4.54
CA MET A 68 9.51 -2.61 -3.78
C MET A 68 9.23 -2.74 -2.29
N ALA A 69 8.58 -1.74 -1.70
CA ALA A 69 8.27 -1.72 -0.28
C ALA A 69 7.30 -2.83 0.17
N THR A 70 6.59 -3.46 -0.76
CA THR A 70 5.61 -4.51 -0.47
C THR A 70 6.05 -5.88 -0.96
N TRP A 71 6.58 -5.98 -2.17
CA TRP A 71 7.03 -7.22 -2.78
C TRP A 71 8.34 -7.74 -2.20
N HIS A 72 9.35 -6.90 -1.93
CA HIS A 72 10.64 -7.40 -1.45
C HIS A 72 10.54 -8.08 -0.07
N PRO A 73 9.86 -7.49 0.95
CA PRO A 73 9.62 -8.17 2.22
C PRO A 73 8.81 -9.47 2.05
N ALA A 74 7.81 -9.46 1.18
CA ALA A 74 6.98 -10.60 0.88
C ALA A 74 7.78 -11.75 0.21
N LYS A 75 8.63 -11.42 -0.75
CA LYS A 75 9.47 -12.38 -1.49
C LYS A 75 10.55 -12.97 -0.59
N GLN A 76 11.30 -12.13 0.11
CA GLN A 76 12.49 -12.51 0.87
C GLN A 76 12.14 -13.20 2.19
N ASN A 77 11.16 -12.67 2.92
CA ASN A 77 10.91 -13.05 4.32
C ASN A 77 9.48 -13.55 4.58
N ASN A 78 8.64 -13.67 3.55
CA ASN A 78 7.19 -13.92 3.68
C ASN A 78 6.46 -12.88 4.55
N ASP A 79 7.01 -11.68 4.69
CA ASP A 79 6.37 -10.61 5.46
C ASP A 79 5.25 -9.96 4.64
N MET A 80 4.00 -10.30 4.96
CA MET A 80 2.81 -9.73 4.33
C MET A 80 2.31 -8.45 5.03
N ALA A 81 2.91 -8.02 6.14
CA ALA A 81 2.44 -6.83 6.86
C ALA A 81 2.52 -5.55 6.01
N PRO A 82 3.58 -5.30 5.20
CA PRO A 82 3.66 -4.11 4.37
C PRO A 82 2.56 -4.03 3.32
N ILE A 83 2.27 -5.11 2.59
CA ILE A 83 1.21 -5.10 1.57
C ILE A 83 -0.15 -4.89 2.22
N ARG A 84 -0.43 -5.51 3.37
CA ARG A 84 -1.70 -5.31 4.11
C ARG A 84 -1.89 -3.85 4.54
N ALA A 85 -0.81 -3.16 4.89
CA ALA A 85 -0.85 -1.75 5.28
C ALA A 85 -0.94 -0.78 4.09
N LYS A 86 -0.28 -1.10 2.97
CA LYS A 86 -0.07 -0.18 1.84
C LYS A 86 -0.97 -0.40 0.63
N VAL A 87 -1.77 -1.47 0.61
CA VAL A 87 -2.55 -1.81 -0.60
C VAL A 87 -3.50 -0.69 -1.06
N GLY A 88 -4.02 0.12 -0.13
CA GLY A 88 -4.82 1.30 -0.49
C GLY A 88 -4.01 2.36 -1.24
N GLU A 89 -2.78 2.64 -0.78
CA GLU A 89 -1.84 3.55 -1.46
C GLU A 89 -1.44 3.00 -2.84
N MET A 90 -1.22 1.67 -2.94
CA MET A 90 -0.93 1.02 -4.22
C MET A 90 -2.07 1.17 -5.22
N VAL A 91 -3.32 0.96 -4.80
CA VAL A 91 -4.50 1.14 -5.68
C VAL A 91 -4.59 2.59 -6.14
N ALA A 92 -4.36 3.56 -5.26
CA ALA A 92 -4.37 4.97 -5.62
C ALA A 92 -3.26 5.30 -6.65
N ALA A 93 -2.04 4.83 -6.42
CA ALA A 93 -0.92 5.02 -7.34
C ALA A 93 -1.15 4.33 -8.69
N ALA A 94 -1.72 3.12 -8.71
CA ALA A 94 -2.05 2.40 -9.94
C ALA A 94 -3.07 3.17 -10.81
N LYS A 95 -4.04 3.83 -10.19
CA LYS A 95 -5.01 4.70 -10.87
C LYS A 95 -4.35 5.93 -11.46
N VAL A 96 -3.39 6.52 -10.74
CA VAL A 96 -2.59 7.64 -11.24
C VAL A 96 -1.76 7.21 -12.45
N VAL A 97 -1.07 6.05 -12.39
CA VAL A 97 -0.34 5.48 -13.53
C VAL A 97 -1.28 5.26 -14.72
N ALA A 98 -2.44 4.63 -14.52
CA ALA A 98 -3.41 4.37 -15.58
C ALA A 98 -3.94 5.64 -16.26
N ALA A 99 -4.07 6.75 -15.53
CA ALA A 99 -4.50 8.04 -16.05
C ALA A 99 -3.35 8.90 -16.63
N SER A 100 -2.10 8.56 -16.31
CA SER A 100 -0.94 9.34 -16.73
C SER A 100 -0.58 9.14 -18.20
N LYS A 101 0.07 10.14 -18.79
CA LYS A 101 0.58 10.03 -20.15
C LYS A 101 1.93 9.33 -20.11
N ALA A 102 1.98 8.10 -20.63
CA ALA A 102 3.23 7.39 -20.80
C ALA A 102 4.20 8.19 -21.70
N PRO A 103 5.52 8.16 -21.40
CA PRO A 103 6.53 8.78 -22.22
C PRO A 103 6.59 8.16 -23.62
N ALA A 104 7.09 8.90 -24.62
CA ALA A 104 7.01 8.47 -26.03
C ALA A 104 7.67 7.10 -26.27
N SER A 105 8.79 6.83 -25.60
CA SER A 105 9.50 5.54 -25.63
C SER A 105 8.69 4.36 -25.08
N CYS A 106 7.66 4.63 -24.28
CA CYS A 106 6.76 3.67 -23.64
C CYS A 106 5.45 3.44 -24.40
N GLN A 107 5.18 4.16 -25.49
CA GLN A 107 3.90 4.10 -26.19
C GLN A 107 3.78 2.90 -27.14
N LYS A 108 4.10 1.70 -26.63
CA LYS A 108 3.92 0.42 -27.35
C LYS A 108 2.56 -0.19 -26.98
N PRO A 109 1.88 -0.90 -27.89
CA PRO A 109 0.56 -1.51 -27.60
C PRO A 109 0.54 -2.42 -26.37
N GLU A 110 1.62 -3.19 -26.16
CA GLU A 110 1.77 -4.06 -24.99
C GLU A 110 1.83 -3.28 -23.68
N LEU A 111 2.59 -2.17 -23.65
CA LEU A 111 2.73 -1.32 -22.47
C LEU A 111 1.48 -0.51 -22.18
N ALA A 112 0.79 -0.05 -23.22
CA ALA A 112 -0.52 0.56 -23.06
C ALA A 112 -1.53 -0.41 -22.41
N LYS A 113 -1.50 -1.69 -22.82
CA LYS A 113 -2.32 -2.73 -22.21
C LYS A 113 -1.91 -3.02 -20.76
N ALA A 114 -0.63 -3.10 -20.47
CA ALA A 114 -0.12 -3.31 -19.11
C ALA A 114 -0.48 -2.13 -18.19
N GLN A 115 -0.35 -0.89 -18.68
CA GLN A 115 -0.71 0.34 -17.96
C GLN A 115 -2.20 0.35 -17.61
N ALA A 116 -3.07 0.02 -18.58
CA ALA A 116 -4.51 -0.07 -18.36
C ALA A 116 -4.88 -1.21 -17.40
N GLY A 117 -4.14 -2.33 -17.41
CA GLY A 117 -4.37 -3.48 -16.55
C GLY A 117 -3.89 -3.31 -15.11
N LEU A 118 -2.92 -2.42 -14.86
CA LEU A 118 -2.25 -2.27 -13.57
C LEU A 118 -3.22 -2.01 -12.41
N THR A 119 -4.22 -1.13 -12.62
CA THR A 119 -5.24 -0.85 -11.60
C THR A 119 -6.03 -2.10 -11.23
N ALA A 120 -6.49 -2.87 -12.23
CA ALA A 120 -7.29 -4.07 -11.98
C ALA A 120 -6.49 -5.15 -11.23
N GLU A 121 -5.23 -5.36 -11.59
CA GLU A 121 -4.36 -6.32 -10.88
C GLU A 121 -4.08 -5.86 -9.44
N THR A 122 -3.88 -4.56 -9.22
CA THR A 122 -3.68 -4.01 -7.87
C THR A 122 -4.94 -4.16 -7.01
N GLU A 123 -6.11 -3.94 -7.59
CA GLU A 123 -7.41 -4.11 -6.91
C GLU A 123 -7.71 -5.58 -6.56
N LYS A 124 -7.20 -6.55 -7.33
CA LYS A 124 -7.27 -7.98 -6.94
C LYS A 124 -6.50 -8.23 -5.65
N VAL A 125 -5.29 -7.68 -5.51
CA VAL A 125 -4.51 -7.77 -4.27
C VAL A 125 -5.24 -7.07 -3.13
N ALA A 126 -5.81 -5.89 -3.36
CA ALA A 126 -6.62 -5.18 -2.37
C ALA A 126 -7.83 -6.00 -1.89
N THR A 127 -8.47 -6.71 -2.81
CA THR A 127 -9.60 -7.61 -2.52
C THR A 127 -9.17 -8.79 -1.64
N LEU A 128 -7.98 -9.34 -1.84
CA LEU A 128 -7.46 -10.42 -0.99
C LEU A 128 -7.09 -9.91 0.40
N VAL A 129 -6.53 -8.70 0.50
CA VAL A 129 -6.26 -8.06 1.80
C VAL A 129 -7.57 -7.84 2.56
N SER A 130 -8.61 -7.29 1.91
CA SER A 130 -9.90 -7.02 2.55
C SER A 130 -10.64 -8.29 2.97
N LYS A 131 -10.52 -9.36 2.19
CA LYS A 131 -11.03 -10.70 2.51
C LYS A 131 -10.21 -11.45 3.56
N LYS A 132 -9.10 -10.86 4.05
CA LYS A 132 -8.15 -11.51 4.97
C LYS A 132 -7.69 -12.88 4.43
N ALA A 133 -7.37 -12.92 3.14
CA ALA A 133 -6.84 -14.12 2.50
C ALA A 133 -5.57 -14.63 3.20
N SER A 134 -5.28 -15.92 3.00
CA SER A 134 -4.06 -16.55 3.51
C SER A 134 -2.81 -15.84 2.97
N ASP A 135 -1.71 -15.91 3.70
CA ASP A 135 -0.44 -15.32 3.24
C ASP A 135 0.05 -15.97 1.94
N ALA A 136 -0.25 -17.26 1.72
CA ALA A 136 0.09 -17.96 0.48
C ALA A 136 -0.69 -17.42 -0.73
N ASP A 137 -2.01 -17.22 -0.58
CA ASP A 137 -2.85 -16.65 -1.65
C ASP A 137 -2.47 -15.20 -1.93
N LEU A 138 -2.24 -14.42 -0.87
CA LEU A 138 -1.85 -13.02 -0.98
C LEU A 138 -0.47 -12.89 -1.65
N LYS A 139 0.50 -13.72 -1.29
CA LYS A 139 1.83 -13.74 -1.92
C LYS A 139 1.76 -14.15 -3.39
N THR A 140 0.92 -15.13 -3.74
CA THR A 140 0.72 -15.56 -5.13
C THR A 140 0.14 -14.43 -5.98
N ALA A 141 -0.86 -13.73 -5.47
CA ALA A 141 -1.45 -12.59 -6.16
C ALA A 141 -0.48 -11.40 -6.26
N LEU A 142 0.29 -11.13 -5.19
CA LEU A 142 1.30 -10.06 -5.20
C LEU A 142 2.45 -10.37 -6.17
N SER A 143 2.88 -11.63 -6.29
CA SER A 143 3.83 -12.08 -7.31
C SER A 143 3.28 -11.85 -8.72
N THR A 144 2.01 -12.23 -8.94
CA THR A 144 1.37 -12.00 -10.24
C THR A 144 1.33 -10.51 -10.58
N LEU A 145 1.00 -9.66 -9.60
CA LEU A 145 1.00 -8.22 -9.77
C LEU A 145 2.40 -7.68 -10.12
N HIS A 146 3.44 -8.16 -9.43
CA HIS A 146 4.83 -7.82 -9.72
C HIS A 146 5.22 -8.18 -11.15
N ASP A 147 4.95 -9.41 -11.59
CA ASP A 147 5.31 -9.86 -12.95
C ASP A 147 4.59 -9.01 -14.03
N LYS A 148 3.37 -8.55 -13.77
CA LYS A 148 2.65 -7.62 -14.66
C LYS A 148 3.24 -6.21 -14.65
N PHE A 149 3.78 -5.79 -13.52
CA PHE A 149 4.44 -4.51 -13.38
C PHE A 149 5.81 -4.51 -14.07
N GLU A 150 6.59 -5.61 -14.00
CA GLU A 150 7.88 -5.75 -14.70
C GLU A 150 7.76 -5.50 -16.21
N VAL A 151 6.65 -5.91 -16.84
CA VAL A 151 6.39 -5.62 -18.27
C VAL A 151 6.44 -4.11 -18.55
N LEU A 152 5.92 -3.28 -17.66
CA LEU A 152 5.97 -1.82 -17.79
C LEU A 152 7.39 -1.30 -17.61
N GLU A 153 8.10 -1.78 -16.59
CA GLU A 153 9.45 -1.30 -16.26
C GLU A 153 10.49 -1.68 -17.32
N GLU A 154 10.48 -2.95 -17.74
CA GLU A 154 11.38 -3.48 -18.77
C GLU A 154 11.06 -2.87 -20.14
N GLY A 155 9.76 -2.80 -20.48
CA GLY A 155 9.32 -2.30 -21.78
C GLY A 155 9.57 -0.81 -21.99
N CYS A 156 9.55 -0.03 -20.90
CA CYS A 156 9.89 1.38 -20.86
C CYS A 156 11.37 1.68 -20.66
N ASN A 157 12.17 0.68 -20.26
CA ASN A 157 13.55 0.86 -19.79
C ASN A 157 13.64 2.01 -18.77
N THR A 158 12.78 2.00 -17.74
CA THR A 158 12.76 3.05 -16.70
C THR A 158 14.05 3.12 -15.88
N GLY A 159 15.00 2.21 -16.12
CA GLY A 159 16.34 2.23 -15.55
C GLY A 159 16.39 1.81 -14.08
N MET A 160 15.25 1.61 -13.43
CA MET A 160 15.17 1.13 -12.05
C MET A 160 14.99 -0.38 -12.08
N LYS A 161 16.07 -1.12 -11.87
CA LYS A 161 16.03 -2.58 -11.72
C LYS A 161 15.81 -2.94 -10.26
N HIS A 162 14.96 -3.92 -10.02
CA HIS A 162 14.61 -4.47 -8.70
C HIS A 162 15.79 -5.14 -7.99
#